data_AF-A0A350CER7-F1
#
_entry.id   AF-A0A350CER7-F1
#
_cell.length_a   1.000
_cell.length_b   1.000
_cell.length_c   1.000
_cell.angle_alpha   90.00
_cell.angle_beta   90.00
_cell.angle_gamma   90.00
#
_symmetry.space_group_name_H-M   'P 1'
#
loop_
_entity.id
_entity.type
_entity.pdbx_description
1 polymer ?
#
loop_
_entity_poly.entity_id
_entity_poly.type
_entity_poly.pdbx_seq_one_letter_code
_entity_poly.pdbx_strand_id
1 'polypeptide(L)'
;DGQFDGKPLQWCRDLLGEKGRTSSQYASDIRRVGKRLAKSVQMAEPVVLPVLSFYGTGRLHVQKKQRQVSTLKPDSRFMGYLDCLDPASDAKRLLSWFKTQELAALQQGKPISSLEACRAAILSCIPDATKVWFDVQQDALLLETNGRIQSFSNLSDGFRNMLAMVADIAVRCATLNPHLGAHAALQTPGIVLIDEIDLHLHPRWQRRVVGDLLKAFPKVQFVATTHSPFIIQSLPPIDGVRLINLDAPAHDQPFANQSLEDIAESVQDVEMPQRSQRWQSMLKAAEEYYAVLRDAKGKTPDDVARLKNRLDELTLPFSDDPAYQALLKSERVAAGLNGEVH
;
A
#
# COMPACT_ATOMS: atom_id res chain seq x y z
N ASP A 1 17.54 -4.70 -18.05
CA ASP A 1 17.16 -5.86 -18.88
C ASP A 1 15.91 -6.51 -18.32
N GLY A 2 15.00 -6.97 -19.18
CA GLY A 2 13.76 -7.64 -18.79
C GLY A 2 13.45 -8.82 -19.72
N GLN A 3 12.30 -9.46 -19.52
CA GLN A 3 11.87 -10.59 -20.34
C GLN A 3 10.39 -10.44 -20.71
N PHE A 4 10.03 -10.80 -21.95
CA PHE A 4 8.65 -10.87 -22.44
C PHE A 4 8.43 -12.21 -23.15
N ASP A 5 7.42 -13.00 -22.75
CA ASP A 5 7.17 -14.36 -23.27
C ASP A 5 8.42 -15.26 -23.27
N GLY A 6 9.22 -15.22 -22.20
CA GLY A 6 10.45 -16.02 -22.14
C GLY A 6 11.62 -15.46 -22.97
N LYS A 7 11.44 -14.36 -23.71
CA LYS A 7 12.49 -13.74 -24.54
C LYS A 7 13.10 -12.53 -23.85
N PRO A 8 14.44 -12.41 -23.79
CA PRO A 8 15.08 -11.23 -23.24
C PRO A 8 14.70 -10.01 -24.07
N LEU A 9 14.39 -8.92 -23.39
CA LEU A 9 14.07 -7.63 -24.00
C LEU A 9 14.83 -6.55 -23.25
N GLN A 10 15.53 -5.70 -23.98
CA GLN A 10 16.18 -4.53 -23.44
C GLN A 10 15.40 -3.30 -23.90
N TRP A 11 15.00 -2.48 -22.95
CA TRP A 11 14.42 -1.18 -23.23
C TRP A 11 14.85 -0.20 -22.15
N CYS A 12 15.12 1.04 -22.55
CA CYS A 12 15.34 2.13 -21.61
C CYS A 12 14.64 3.40 -22.09
N ARG A 13 14.41 4.30 -21.14
CA ARG A 13 13.89 5.64 -21.37
C ARG A 13 14.82 6.59 -20.64
N ASP A 14 15.62 7.31 -21.40
CA ASP A 14 16.72 8.11 -20.85
C ASP A 14 16.38 9.59 -20.86
N LEU A 15 16.87 10.32 -19.87
CA LEU A 15 16.79 11.77 -19.81
C LEU A 15 18.13 12.33 -20.33
N LEU A 16 18.15 12.81 -21.58
CA LEU A 16 19.39 13.16 -22.30
C LEU A 16 20.06 14.48 -21.83
N GLY A 17 19.56 15.07 -20.74
CA GLY A 17 20.11 16.28 -20.11
C GLY A 17 19.14 16.83 -19.05
N GLU A 18 19.63 17.56 -18.05
CA GLU A 18 18.85 18.00 -16.85
C GLU A 18 17.50 18.70 -17.15
N LYS A 19 17.39 19.42 -18.27
CA LYS A 19 16.16 20.08 -18.73
C LYS A 19 15.56 19.45 -20.00
N GLY A 20 16.10 18.31 -20.40
CA GLY A 20 15.71 17.58 -21.61
C GLY A 20 14.40 16.82 -21.44
N ARG A 21 13.78 16.48 -22.57
CA ARG A 21 12.65 15.53 -22.58
C ARG A 21 13.20 14.10 -22.54
N THR A 22 12.42 13.19 -21.96
CA THR A 22 12.77 11.76 -21.99
C THR A 22 12.80 11.23 -23.42
N SER A 23 13.89 10.55 -23.79
CA SER A 23 14.09 9.89 -25.07
C SER A 23 13.51 8.47 -25.05
N SER A 24 12.94 8.06 -26.17
CA SER A 24 12.40 6.71 -26.39
C SER A 24 13.15 5.95 -27.48
N GLN A 25 14.37 6.39 -27.79
CA GLN A 25 15.22 5.82 -28.85
C GLN A 25 15.42 4.31 -28.68
N TYR A 26 15.54 3.85 -27.44
CA TYR A 26 15.76 2.44 -27.10
C TYR A 26 14.48 1.67 -26.75
N ALA A 27 13.30 2.18 -27.13
CA ALA A 27 12.01 1.53 -26.92
C ALA A 27 11.48 0.80 -28.17
N SER A 28 12.31 0.58 -29.18
CA SER A 28 11.92 -0.01 -30.47
C SER A 28 11.37 -1.43 -30.33
N ASP A 29 12.01 -2.26 -29.48
CA ASP A 29 11.64 -3.66 -29.33
C ASP A 29 10.33 -3.83 -28.55
N ILE A 30 10.12 -3.08 -27.48
CA ILE A 30 8.84 -3.11 -26.75
C ILE A 30 7.68 -2.58 -27.61
N ARG A 31 7.94 -1.57 -28.45
CA ARG A 31 6.95 -1.09 -29.45
C ARG A 31 6.62 -2.17 -30.47
N ARG A 32 7.60 -2.96 -30.91
CA ARG A 32 7.41 -4.06 -31.86
C ARG A 32 6.54 -5.16 -31.24
N VAL A 33 6.78 -5.49 -29.97
CA VAL A 33 5.94 -6.43 -29.20
C VAL A 33 4.49 -5.92 -29.14
N GLY A 34 4.28 -4.66 -28.76
CA GLY A 34 2.93 -4.06 -28.71
C GLY A 34 2.20 -4.12 -30.05
N LYS A 35 2.88 -3.77 -31.16
CA LYS A 35 2.32 -3.88 -32.52
C LYS A 35 1.95 -5.31 -32.90
N ARG A 36 2.81 -6.29 -32.54
CA ARG A 36 2.56 -7.72 -32.78
C ARG A 36 1.30 -8.18 -32.04
N LEU A 37 1.22 -7.89 -30.73
CA LEU A 37 0.04 -8.25 -29.92
C LEU A 37 -1.23 -7.59 -30.46
N ALA A 38 -1.15 -6.32 -30.85
CA ALA A 38 -2.29 -5.61 -31.42
C ALA A 38 -2.80 -6.28 -32.72
N LYS A 39 -1.88 -6.71 -33.59
CA LYS A 39 -2.21 -7.45 -34.81
C LYS A 39 -2.85 -8.81 -34.51
N SER A 40 -2.31 -9.56 -33.54
CA SER A 40 -2.90 -10.84 -33.10
C SER A 40 -4.34 -10.67 -32.60
N VAL A 41 -4.62 -9.61 -31.81
CA VAL A 41 -6.00 -9.31 -31.36
C VAL A 41 -6.92 -9.00 -32.54
N GLN A 42 -6.45 -8.22 -33.52
CA GLN A 42 -7.22 -7.92 -34.74
C GLN A 42 -7.52 -9.18 -35.57
N MET A 43 -6.61 -10.16 -35.54
CA MET A 43 -6.77 -11.47 -36.19
C MET A 43 -7.61 -12.45 -35.36
N ALA A 44 -8.20 -12.01 -34.24
CA ALA A 44 -8.96 -12.84 -33.30
C ALA A 44 -8.18 -14.04 -32.74
N GLU A 45 -6.84 -13.94 -32.70
CA GLU A 45 -6.01 -14.97 -32.09
C GLU A 45 -6.18 -14.95 -30.56
N PRO A 46 -6.14 -16.13 -29.88
CA PRO A 46 -6.22 -16.24 -28.43
C PRO A 46 -4.89 -15.82 -27.78
N VAL A 47 -4.53 -14.55 -27.94
CA VAL A 47 -3.32 -13.95 -27.36
C VAL A 47 -3.62 -13.45 -25.95
N VAL A 48 -2.68 -13.72 -25.03
CA VAL A 48 -2.70 -13.19 -23.67
C VAL A 48 -2.03 -11.82 -23.67
N LEU A 49 -2.78 -10.82 -23.22
CA LEU A 49 -2.32 -9.46 -23.07
C LEU A 49 -1.86 -9.23 -21.62
N PRO A 50 -0.68 -8.63 -21.38
CA PRO A 50 -0.21 -8.37 -20.03
C PRO A 50 -1.08 -7.31 -19.34
N VAL A 51 -1.38 -7.45 -18.06
CA VAL A 51 -1.96 -6.35 -17.29
C VAL A 51 -0.88 -5.31 -16.97
N LEU A 52 -1.21 -4.05 -17.16
CA LEU A 52 -0.39 -2.91 -16.75
C LEU A 52 -1.28 -2.04 -15.87
N SER A 53 -0.80 -1.63 -14.70
CA SER A 53 -1.54 -0.71 -13.85
C SER A 53 -0.62 0.11 -12.94
N PHE A 54 -1.02 1.33 -12.59
CA PHE A 54 -0.37 2.19 -11.61
C PHE A 54 -1.40 2.72 -10.61
N TYR A 55 -1.16 2.50 -9.33
CA TYR A 55 -2.00 2.96 -8.23
C TYR A 55 -1.21 3.95 -7.37
N GLY A 56 -1.37 5.25 -7.63
CA GLY A 56 -0.75 6.33 -6.83
C GLY A 56 -1.51 6.62 -5.54
N THR A 57 -0.96 7.49 -4.67
CA THR A 57 -1.58 7.90 -3.39
C THR A 57 -2.90 8.67 -3.56
N GLY A 58 -3.06 9.37 -4.70
CA GLY A 58 -4.26 10.12 -5.06
C GLY A 58 -5.54 9.28 -5.25
N ARG A 59 -5.44 7.94 -5.27
CA ARG A 59 -6.58 7.02 -5.46
C ARG A 59 -7.69 7.16 -4.40
N LEU A 60 -7.38 7.74 -3.24
CA LEU A 60 -8.32 8.02 -2.15
C LEU A 60 -9.41 9.05 -2.51
N HIS A 61 -9.05 10.08 -3.27
CA HIS A 61 -9.83 11.33 -3.33
C HIS A 61 -10.69 11.48 -4.59
N VAL A 62 -10.56 10.57 -5.57
CA VAL A 62 -11.34 10.64 -6.82
C VAL A 62 -12.69 9.95 -6.65
N GLN A 63 -13.49 10.45 -5.72
CA GLN A 63 -14.89 10.09 -5.59
C GLN A 63 -15.73 11.09 -6.39
N LYS A 64 -15.88 10.85 -7.69
CA LYS A 64 -16.92 11.56 -8.45
C LYS A 64 -18.26 11.16 -7.83
N LYS A 65 -19.06 12.14 -7.39
CA LYS A 65 -20.44 11.92 -6.89
C LYS A 65 -21.15 10.97 -7.85
N GLN A 66 -21.49 9.77 -7.36
CA GLN A 66 -22.08 8.74 -8.20
C GLN A 66 -23.50 9.15 -8.58
N ARG A 67 -23.68 9.51 -9.85
CA ARG A 67 -24.95 9.28 -10.55
C ARG A 67 -25.06 7.78 -10.81
N GLN A 68 -26.31 7.31 -10.94
CA GLN A 68 -26.71 5.96 -11.31
C GLN A 68 -25.65 5.17 -12.11
N VAL A 69 -25.35 3.95 -11.68
CA VAL A 69 -24.36 3.08 -12.33
C VAL A 69 -24.96 2.56 -13.65
N SER A 70 -24.40 2.98 -14.79
CA SER A 70 -24.82 2.50 -16.10
C SER A 70 -24.13 1.19 -16.49
N THR A 71 -24.73 0.39 -17.37
CA THR A 71 -24.05 -0.74 -18.00
C THR A 71 -23.01 -0.26 -19.02
N LEU A 72 -22.06 -1.15 -19.35
CA LEU A 72 -21.07 -0.94 -20.40
C LEU A 72 -21.59 -1.49 -21.73
N LYS A 73 -21.23 -0.81 -22.83
CA LYS A 73 -21.43 -1.32 -24.19
C LYS A 73 -20.32 -2.34 -24.51
N PRO A 74 -20.58 -3.32 -25.40
CA PRO A 74 -19.51 -4.16 -25.94
C PRO A 74 -18.42 -3.29 -26.58
N ASP A 75 -17.16 -3.60 -26.29
CA ASP A 75 -16.01 -2.81 -26.74
C ASP A 75 -14.77 -3.73 -26.88
N SER A 76 -13.67 -3.16 -27.35
CA SER A 76 -12.39 -3.86 -27.51
C SER A 76 -11.83 -4.36 -26.17
N ARG A 77 -11.16 -5.52 -26.19
CA ARG A 77 -10.38 -6.03 -25.05
C ARG A 77 -9.29 -5.04 -24.59
N PHE A 78 -8.82 -4.14 -25.47
CA PHE A 78 -7.87 -3.08 -25.11
C PHE A 78 -8.42 -2.09 -24.09
N MET A 79 -9.73 -2.09 -23.84
CA MET A 79 -10.31 -1.30 -22.78
C MET A 79 -9.70 -1.61 -21.41
N GLY A 80 -9.14 -2.80 -21.18
CA GLY A 80 -8.38 -3.06 -19.96
C GLY A 80 -7.14 -2.18 -19.76
N TYR A 81 -6.63 -1.52 -20.81
CA TYR A 81 -5.53 -0.54 -20.74
C TYR A 81 -5.99 0.90 -20.61
N LEU A 82 -7.29 1.20 -20.72
CA LEU A 82 -7.77 2.55 -20.51
C LEU A 82 -7.43 2.98 -19.08
N ASP A 83 -6.82 4.16 -18.95
CA ASP A 83 -6.38 4.76 -17.70
C ASP A 83 -5.53 3.82 -16.83
N CYS A 84 -4.74 2.93 -17.46
CA CYS A 84 -3.87 1.99 -16.73
C CYS A 84 -2.69 2.68 -16.04
N LEU A 85 -2.31 3.89 -16.45
CA LEU A 85 -1.24 4.66 -15.83
C LEU A 85 -1.76 5.91 -15.13
N ASP A 86 -3.09 6.05 -15.02
CA ASP A 86 -3.69 7.14 -14.26
C ASP A 86 -3.75 6.74 -12.78
N PRO A 87 -3.16 7.52 -11.86
CA PRO A 87 -3.21 7.23 -10.43
C PRO A 87 -4.63 7.25 -9.85
N ALA A 88 -5.61 7.84 -10.55
CA ALA A 88 -7.00 7.86 -10.15
C ALA A 88 -7.69 6.53 -10.49
N SER A 89 -8.14 5.80 -9.46
CA SER A 89 -8.99 4.61 -9.65
C SER A 89 -10.39 5.02 -10.11
N ASP A 90 -10.84 4.54 -11.28
CA ASP A 90 -12.22 4.75 -11.75
C ASP A 90 -13.19 3.72 -11.13
N ALA A 91 -13.58 3.97 -9.88
CA ALA A 91 -14.56 3.16 -9.17
C ALA A 91 -15.90 3.04 -9.93
N LYS A 92 -16.29 4.06 -10.71
CA LYS A 92 -17.55 4.02 -11.47
C LYS A 92 -17.49 2.93 -12.54
N ARG A 93 -16.38 2.85 -13.25
CA ARG A 93 -16.20 1.85 -14.31
C ARG A 93 -16.17 0.42 -13.78
N LEU A 94 -15.54 0.22 -12.63
CA LEU A 94 -15.57 -1.06 -11.92
C LEU A 94 -17.02 -1.46 -11.59
N LEU A 95 -17.81 -0.57 -11.00
CA LEU A 95 -19.22 -0.84 -10.70
C LEU A 95 -20.04 -1.11 -11.97
N SER A 96 -19.82 -0.32 -13.02
CA SER A 96 -20.45 -0.53 -14.33
C SER A 96 -20.11 -1.90 -14.93
N TRP A 97 -18.86 -2.34 -14.79
CA TRP A 97 -18.43 -3.66 -15.26
C TRP A 97 -19.15 -4.77 -14.49
N PHE A 98 -19.13 -4.72 -13.15
CA PHE A 98 -19.82 -5.70 -12.31
C PHE A 98 -21.32 -5.75 -12.61
N LYS A 99 -21.99 -4.60 -12.70
CA LYS A 99 -23.41 -4.51 -13.09
C LYS A 99 -23.69 -5.19 -14.43
N THR A 100 -22.83 -4.93 -15.43
CA THR A 100 -22.99 -5.50 -16.78
C THR A 100 -22.83 -7.01 -16.78
N GLN A 101 -21.81 -7.52 -16.10
CA GLN A 101 -21.55 -8.96 -16.03
C GLN A 101 -22.63 -9.71 -15.25
N GLU A 102 -23.16 -9.11 -14.18
CA GLU A 102 -24.23 -9.72 -13.38
C GLU A 102 -25.55 -9.79 -14.14
N LEU A 103 -25.93 -8.69 -14.80
CA LEU A 103 -27.10 -8.69 -15.67
C LEU A 103 -26.95 -9.70 -16.81
N ALA A 104 -25.76 -9.82 -17.39
CA ALA A 104 -25.48 -10.83 -18.42
C ALA A 104 -25.59 -12.26 -17.87
N ALA A 105 -25.09 -12.53 -16.66
CA ALA A 105 -25.20 -13.83 -16.02
C ALA A 105 -26.67 -14.22 -15.75
N LEU A 106 -27.45 -13.26 -15.23
CA LEU A 106 -28.89 -13.42 -15.00
C LEU A 106 -29.65 -13.67 -16.31
N GLN A 107 -29.37 -12.89 -17.36
CA GLN A 107 -30.03 -13.02 -18.66
C GLN A 107 -29.71 -14.37 -19.34
N GLN A 108 -28.49 -14.85 -19.21
CA GLN A 108 -28.08 -16.14 -19.79
C GLN A 108 -28.47 -17.35 -18.93
N GLY A 109 -28.92 -17.13 -17.69
CA GLY A 109 -29.22 -18.19 -16.73
C GLY A 109 -28.02 -19.04 -16.33
N LYS A 110 -26.79 -18.52 -16.48
CA LYS A 110 -25.55 -19.25 -16.18
C LYS A 110 -24.46 -18.31 -15.67
N PRO A 111 -23.53 -18.79 -14.82
CA PRO A 111 -22.43 -17.98 -14.32
C PRO A 111 -21.51 -17.54 -15.46
N ILE A 112 -20.99 -16.32 -15.36
CA ILE A 112 -20.03 -15.77 -16.32
C ILE A 112 -18.62 -15.99 -15.78
N SER A 113 -17.80 -16.76 -16.51
CA SER A 113 -16.48 -17.18 -16.02
C SER A 113 -15.54 -16.01 -15.68
N SER A 114 -15.57 -14.92 -16.46
CA SER A 114 -14.80 -13.70 -16.16
C SER A 114 -15.24 -13.02 -14.86
N LEU A 115 -16.54 -13.07 -14.55
CA LEU A 115 -17.07 -12.53 -13.29
C LEU A 115 -16.61 -13.39 -12.10
N GLU A 116 -16.62 -14.71 -12.24
CA GLU A 116 -16.11 -15.62 -11.20
C GLU A 116 -14.61 -15.42 -10.94
N ALA A 117 -13.81 -15.16 -11.98
CA ALA A 117 -12.40 -14.82 -11.79
C ALA A 117 -12.22 -13.58 -10.91
N CYS A 118 -13.02 -12.54 -11.15
CA CYS A 118 -12.99 -11.31 -10.36
C CYS A 118 -13.46 -11.54 -8.93
N ARG A 119 -14.55 -12.30 -8.73
CA ARG A 119 -15.02 -12.68 -7.40
C ARG A 119 -13.95 -13.43 -6.62
N ALA A 120 -13.34 -14.45 -7.24
CA ALA A 120 -12.32 -15.26 -6.59
C ALA A 120 -11.11 -14.41 -6.15
N ALA A 121 -10.63 -13.51 -7.02
CA ALA A 121 -9.51 -12.61 -6.69
C ALA A 121 -9.85 -11.66 -5.53
N ILE A 122 -11.07 -11.12 -5.51
CA ILE A 122 -11.54 -10.26 -4.42
C ILE A 122 -11.61 -11.04 -3.11
N LEU A 123 -12.26 -12.21 -3.12
CA LEU A 123 -12.45 -13.04 -1.92
C LEU A 123 -11.12 -13.57 -1.38
N SER A 124 -10.12 -13.81 -2.23
CA SER A 124 -8.78 -14.22 -1.76
C SER A 124 -8.03 -13.11 -1.02
N CYS A 125 -8.33 -11.85 -1.32
CA CYS A 125 -7.65 -10.71 -0.71
C CYS A 125 -8.40 -10.09 0.47
N ILE A 126 -9.65 -10.49 0.69
CA ILE A 126 -10.48 -9.95 1.76
C ILE A 126 -10.70 -11.02 2.83
N PRO A 127 -10.15 -10.81 4.04
CA PRO A 127 -10.40 -11.72 5.15
C PRO A 127 -11.89 -11.82 5.47
N ASP A 128 -12.34 -13.04 5.75
CA ASP A 128 -13.69 -13.37 6.19
C ASP A 128 -14.81 -13.03 5.17
N ALA A 129 -14.46 -12.58 3.96
CA ALA A 129 -15.45 -12.39 2.91
C ALA A 129 -15.83 -13.73 2.29
N THR A 130 -17.14 -13.94 2.18
CA THR A 130 -17.71 -15.17 1.61
C THR A 130 -18.31 -14.93 0.25
N LYS A 131 -18.79 -13.71 -0.02
CA LYS A 131 -19.50 -13.39 -1.26
C LYS A 131 -19.35 -11.93 -1.65
N VAL A 132 -19.23 -11.68 -2.96
CA VAL A 132 -19.29 -10.34 -3.56
C VAL A 132 -20.14 -10.37 -4.83
N TRP A 133 -21.09 -9.45 -4.95
CA TRP A 133 -22.00 -9.36 -6.09
C TRP A 133 -22.48 -7.93 -6.31
N PHE A 134 -22.93 -7.63 -7.53
CA PHE A 134 -23.61 -6.36 -7.78
C PHE A 134 -25.11 -6.53 -7.55
N ASP A 135 -25.66 -5.77 -6.62
CA ASP A 135 -27.09 -5.77 -6.37
C ASP A 135 -27.78 -4.72 -7.26
N VAL A 136 -28.67 -5.20 -8.12
CA VAL A 136 -29.37 -4.35 -9.09
C VAL A 136 -30.39 -3.43 -8.41
N GLN A 137 -30.97 -3.84 -7.28
CA GLN A 137 -31.97 -3.03 -6.56
C GLN A 137 -31.29 -1.89 -5.81
N GLN A 138 -30.15 -2.15 -5.17
CA GLN A 138 -29.38 -1.15 -4.43
C GLN A 138 -28.43 -0.34 -5.32
N ASP A 139 -28.28 -0.73 -6.60
CA ASP A 139 -27.33 -0.16 -7.56
C ASP A 139 -25.89 -0.08 -7.02
N ALA A 140 -25.50 -1.10 -6.25
CA ALA A 140 -24.28 -1.11 -5.46
C ALA A 140 -23.59 -2.48 -5.46
N LEU A 141 -22.26 -2.47 -5.31
CA LEU A 141 -21.49 -3.67 -5.05
C LEU A 141 -21.64 -4.04 -3.56
N LEU A 142 -22.14 -5.24 -3.30
CA LEU A 142 -22.34 -5.78 -1.96
C LEU A 142 -21.26 -6.82 -1.65
N LEU A 143 -20.83 -6.80 -0.39
CA LEU A 143 -19.87 -7.74 0.18
C LEU A 143 -20.48 -8.38 1.43
N GLU A 144 -20.41 -9.70 1.50
CA GLU A 144 -20.76 -10.46 2.68
C GLU A 144 -19.49 -10.83 3.44
N THR A 145 -19.43 -10.45 4.72
CA THR A 145 -18.29 -10.72 5.61
C THR A 145 -18.84 -11.13 6.97
N ASN A 146 -18.42 -12.30 7.48
CA ASN A 146 -18.90 -12.83 8.77
C ASN A 146 -20.46 -12.84 8.89
N GLY A 147 -21.16 -13.18 7.81
CA GLY A 147 -22.63 -13.21 7.75
C GLY A 147 -23.30 -11.82 7.75
N ARG A 148 -22.53 -10.73 7.66
CA ARG A 148 -23.05 -9.36 7.52
C ARG A 148 -22.84 -8.87 6.09
N ILE A 149 -23.90 -8.32 5.50
CA ILE A 149 -23.88 -7.74 4.16
C ILE A 149 -23.65 -6.23 4.29
N GLN A 150 -22.65 -5.73 3.57
CA GLN A 150 -22.32 -4.31 3.53
C GLN A 150 -22.14 -3.85 2.08
N SER A 151 -22.60 -2.63 1.80
CA SER A 151 -22.31 -1.95 0.53
C SER A 151 -20.86 -1.48 0.51
N PHE A 152 -20.25 -1.50 -0.67
CA PHE A 152 -18.93 -0.94 -0.95
C PHE A 152 -18.74 0.48 -0.39
N SER A 153 -19.80 1.30 -0.43
CA SER A 153 -19.78 2.68 0.07
C SER A 153 -19.73 2.78 1.60
N ASN A 154 -20.13 1.73 2.32
CA ASN A 154 -20.16 1.69 3.79
C ASN A 154 -18.87 1.10 4.38
N LEU A 155 -17.92 0.67 3.54
CA LEU A 155 -16.64 0.12 3.98
C LEU A 155 -15.70 1.24 4.45
N SER A 156 -14.85 0.94 5.43
CA SER A 156 -13.77 1.85 5.85
C SER A 156 -12.86 2.19 4.66
N ASP A 157 -12.28 3.39 4.65
CA ASP A 157 -11.50 3.89 3.51
C ASP A 157 -10.38 2.95 3.05
N GLY A 158 -9.57 2.43 3.98
CA GLY A 158 -8.52 1.45 3.64
C GLY A 158 -9.08 0.19 2.99
N PHE A 159 -10.21 -0.31 3.49
CA PHE A 159 -10.85 -1.50 2.95
C PHE A 159 -11.40 -1.28 1.54
N ARG A 160 -12.10 -0.17 1.36
CA ARG A 160 -12.66 0.24 0.08
C ARG A 160 -11.57 0.39 -0.97
N ASN A 161 -10.43 0.99 -0.61
CA ASN A 161 -9.29 1.15 -1.51
C ASN A 161 -8.67 -0.19 -1.90
N MET A 162 -8.45 -1.09 -0.94
CA MET A 162 -7.90 -2.42 -1.21
C MET A 162 -8.82 -3.19 -2.15
N LEU A 163 -10.11 -3.26 -1.80
CA LEU A 163 -11.13 -3.93 -2.61
C LEU A 163 -11.20 -3.34 -4.02
N ALA A 164 -11.21 -2.01 -4.14
CA ALA A 164 -11.22 -1.33 -5.44
C ALA A 164 -9.99 -1.66 -6.28
N MET A 165 -8.79 -1.65 -5.69
CA MET A 165 -7.54 -1.99 -6.37
C MET A 165 -7.53 -3.44 -6.86
N VAL A 166 -7.85 -4.39 -5.98
CA VAL A 166 -7.89 -5.83 -6.36
C VAL A 166 -8.95 -6.09 -7.42
N ALA A 167 -10.13 -5.52 -7.26
CA ALA A 167 -11.21 -5.64 -8.23
C ALA A 167 -10.84 -4.99 -9.57
N ASP A 168 -10.17 -3.83 -9.59
CA ASP A 168 -9.72 -3.18 -10.82
C ASP A 168 -8.68 -4.04 -11.56
N ILE A 169 -7.66 -4.57 -10.86
CA ILE A 169 -6.68 -5.50 -11.45
C ILE A 169 -7.41 -6.71 -12.06
N ALA A 170 -8.33 -7.33 -11.31
CA ALA A 170 -9.04 -8.51 -11.77
C ALA A 170 -9.94 -8.21 -12.99
N VAL A 171 -10.65 -7.08 -12.97
CA VAL A 171 -11.48 -6.60 -14.09
C VAL A 171 -10.62 -6.33 -15.32
N ARG A 172 -9.43 -5.73 -15.15
CA ARG A 172 -8.48 -5.54 -16.25
C ARG A 172 -8.00 -6.88 -16.80
N CYS A 173 -7.60 -7.84 -15.96
CA CYS A 173 -7.23 -9.19 -16.39
C CYS A 173 -8.37 -9.87 -17.19
N ALA A 174 -9.60 -9.82 -16.68
CA ALA A 174 -10.78 -10.41 -17.31
C ALA A 174 -11.15 -9.72 -18.64
N THR A 175 -11.01 -8.39 -18.71
CA THR A 175 -11.31 -7.59 -19.91
C THR A 175 -10.23 -7.77 -20.97
N LEU A 176 -8.96 -7.79 -20.55
CA LEU A 176 -7.82 -8.04 -21.43
C LEU A 176 -7.84 -9.46 -21.96
N ASN A 177 -8.26 -10.45 -21.16
CA ASN A 177 -8.13 -11.88 -21.46
C ASN A 177 -9.42 -12.70 -21.20
N PRO A 178 -10.56 -12.38 -21.84
CA PRO A 178 -11.83 -13.09 -21.66
C PRO A 178 -11.75 -14.59 -22.00
N HIS A 179 -10.86 -14.99 -22.91
CA HIS A 179 -10.62 -16.39 -23.28
C HIS A 179 -10.02 -17.23 -22.14
N LEU A 180 -9.44 -16.61 -21.10
CA LEU A 180 -8.96 -17.30 -19.89
C LEU A 180 -10.10 -17.61 -18.90
N GLY A 181 -11.28 -17.01 -19.09
CA GLY A 181 -12.46 -17.25 -18.26
C GLY A 181 -12.18 -17.09 -16.76
N ALA A 182 -12.48 -18.13 -15.99
CA ALA A 182 -12.31 -18.17 -14.53
C ALA A 182 -10.83 -18.06 -14.09
N HIS A 183 -9.88 -18.29 -14.99
CA HIS A 183 -8.45 -18.21 -14.72
C HIS A 183 -7.83 -16.87 -15.11
N ALA A 184 -8.61 -15.88 -15.51
CA ALA A 184 -8.08 -14.60 -15.99
C ALA A 184 -7.15 -13.93 -14.97
N ALA A 185 -7.51 -13.87 -13.69
CA ALA A 185 -6.66 -13.31 -12.64
C ALA A 185 -5.38 -14.14 -12.40
N LEU A 186 -5.49 -15.47 -12.47
CA LEU A 186 -4.40 -16.40 -12.18
C LEU A 186 -3.36 -16.51 -13.32
N GLN A 187 -3.79 -16.33 -14.57
CA GLN A 187 -2.98 -16.61 -15.74
C GLN A 187 -2.56 -15.37 -16.53
N THR A 188 -3.10 -14.19 -16.22
CA THR A 188 -2.67 -12.94 -16.86
C THR A 188 -1.33 -12.50 -16.29
N PRO A 189 -0.25 -12.43 -17.09
CA PRO A 189 1.00 -11.85 -16.65
C PRO A 189 0.89 -10.32 -16.62
N GLY A 190 1.83 -9.63 -15.98
CA GLY A 190 1.81 -8.17 -16.04
C GLY A 190 2.73 -7.50 -15.06
N ILE A 191 2.68 -6.17 -15.06
CA ILE A 191 3.39 -5.32 -14.11
C ILE A 191 2.38 -4.37 -13.48
N VAL A 192 2.31 -4.37 -12.15
CA VAL A 192 1.47 -3.47 -11.38
C VAL A 192 2.34 -2.67 -10.42
N LEU A 193 2.24 -1.35 -10.53
CA LEU A 193 2.95 -0.39 -9.69
C LEU A 193 1.99 0.11 -8.60
N ILE A 194 2.37 0.01 -7.33
CA ILE A 194 1.53 0.43 -6.21
C ILE A 194 2.34 1.39 -5.33
N ASP A 195 1.93 2.64 -5.28
CA ASP A 195 2.50 3.59 -4.34
C ASP A 195 1.76 3.50 -2.99
N GLU A 196 2.50 3.46 -1.90
CA GLU A 196 1.99 3.29 -0.54
C GLU A 196 0.97 2.16 -0.45
N ILE A 197 1.42 0.91 -0.63
CA ILE A 197 0.53 -0.26 -0.59
C ILE A 197 -0.23 -0.39 0.75
N ASP A 198 0.30 0.20 1.82
CA ASP A 198 -0.28 0.27 3.16
C ASP A 198 -1.28 1.43 3.39
N LEU A 199 -1.54 2.27 2.39
CA LEU A 199 -2.36 3.47 2.50
C LEU A 199 -3.71 3.23 3.20
N HIS A 200 -3.83 3.74 4.43
CA HIS A 200 -4.98 3.60 5.34
C HIS A 200 -5.39 2.15 5.66
N LEU A 201 -4.54 1.16 5.40
CA LEU A 201 -4.83 -0.23 5.76
C LEU A 201 -4.65 -0.45 7.26
N HIS A 202 -5.59 -1.21 7.84
CA HIS A 202 -5.45 -1.67 9.21
C HIS A 202 -4.21 -2.58 9.34
N PRO A 203 -3.43 -2.54 10.45
CA PRO A 203 -2.19 -3.32 10.59
C PRO A 203 -2.36 -4.84 10.36
N ARG A 204 -3.51 -5.39 10.77
CA ARG A 204 -3.86 -6.81 10.50
C ARG A 204 -3.87 -7.16 9.01
N TRP A 205 -4.18 -6.20 8.13
CA TRP A 205 -4.20 -6.40 6.68
C TRP A 205 -2.87 -6.05 6.03
N GLN A 206 -2.13 -5.08 6.57
CA GLN A 206 -0.76 -4.81 6.16
C GLN A 206 0.09 -6.08 6.20
N ARG A 207 -0.05 -6.91 7.25
CA ARG A 207 0.64 -8.21 7.35
C ARG A 207 0.26 -9.27 6.31
N ARG A 208 -0.75 -9.03 5.48
CA ARG A 208 -1.34 -10.06 4.60
C ARG A 208 -1.33 -9.64 3.14
N VAL A 209 -1.44 -8.33 2.88
CA VAL A 209 -1.72 -7.76 1.56
C VAL A 209 -0.76 -8.27 0.49
N VAL A 210 0.53 -8.38 0.78
CA VAL A 210 1.53 -8.87 -0.18
C VAL A 210 1.26 -10.33 -0.54
N GLY A 211 1.13 -11.19 0.46
CA GLY A 211 0.85 -12.61 0.24
C GLY A 211 -0.50 -12.85 -0.46
N ASP A 212 -1.50 -12.05 -0.14
CA ASP A 212 -2.84 -12.13 -0.74
C ASP A 212 -2.81 -11.69 -2.22
N LEU A 213 -2.10 -10.61 -2.56
CA LEU A 213 -1.90 -10.18 -3.95
C LEU A 213 -1.14 -11.22 -4.78
N LEU A 214 -0.07 -11.79 -4.23
CA LEU A 214 0.72 -12.84 -4.91
C LEU A 214 -0.10 -14.11 -5.15
N LYS A 215 -1.03 -14.46 -4.26
CA LYS A 215 -1.96 -15.58 -4.46
C LYS A 215 -3.03 -15.27 -5.50
N ALA A 216 -3.58 -14.06 -5.48
CA ALA A 216 -4.63 -13.65 -6.41
C ALA A 216 -4.12 -13.47 -7.85
N PHE A 217 -2.88 -13.00 -8.00
CA PHE A 217 -2.26 -12.66 -9.29
C PHE A 217 -0.82 -13.22 -9.42
N PRO A 218 -0.64 -14.55 -9.43
CA PRO A 218 0.68 -15.19 -9.34
C PRO A 218 1.59 -14.94 -10.54
N LYS A 219 1.06 -14.48 -11.69
CA LYS A 219 1.86 -14.13 -12.88
C LYS A 219 2.13 -12.62 -13.00
N VAL A 220 1.62 -11.82 -12.07
CA VAL A 220 1.81 -10.37 -12.07
C VAL A 220 3.03 -10.03 -11.20
N GLN A 221 3.94 -9.24 -11.76
CA GLN A 221 5.02 -8.63 -11.00
C GLN A 221 4.48 -7.36 -10.33
N PHE A 222 4.55 -7.32 -9.01
CA PHE A 222 4.23 -6.13 -8.23
C PHE A 222 5.50 -5.36 -7.90
N VAL A 223 5.47 -4.04 -8.11
CA VAL A 223 6.47 -3.11 -7.59
C VAL A 223 5.73 -2.15 -6.69
N ALA A 224 5.97 -2.26 -5.39
CA ALA A 224 5.22 -1.52 -4.38
C ALA A 224 6.16 -0.74 -3.46
N THR A 225 5.72 0.43 -3.02
CA THR A 225 6.37 1.22 -1.96
C THR A 225 5.58 1.08 -0.66
N THR A 226 6.27 1.16 0.47
CA THR A 226 5.64 1.12 1.80
C THR A 226 6.52 1.80 2.84
N HIS A 227 5.88 2.43 3.82
CA HIS A 227 6.53 2.87 5.06
C HIS A 227 6.15 1.97 6.25
N SER A 228 5.32 0.94 6.04
CA SER A 228 4.81 0.12 7.12
C SER A 228 5.79 -0.99 7.50
N PRO A 229 6.30 -1.00 8.74
CA PRO A 229 7.13 -2.11 9.23
C PRO A 229 6.33 -3.42 9.32
N PHE A 230 5.00 -3.37 9.41
CA PHE A 230 4.15 -4.56 9.39
C PHE A 230 4.16 -5.26 8.03
N ILE A 231 4.27 -4.51 6.93
CA ILE A 231 4.40 -5.09 5.59
C ILE A 231 5.77 -5.73 5.45
N ILE A 232 6.84 -4.99 5.79
CA ILE A 232 8.22 -5.47 5.72
C ILE A 232 8.38 -6.77 6.49
N GLN A 233 7.87 -6.83 7.73
CA GLN A 233 7.89 -8.03 8.58
C GLN A 233 7.17 -9.22 7.95
N SER A 234 6.08 -8.96 7.23
CA SER A 234 5.24 -10.01 6.64
C SER A 234 5.69 -10.48 5.27
N LEU A 235 6.77 -9.89 4.73
CA LEU A 235 7.29 -10.28 3.43
C LEU A 235 7.70 -11.76 3.50
N PRO A 236 7.09 -12.61 2.66
CA PRO A 236 7.38 -14.03 2.72
C PRO A 236 8.81 -14.28 2.19
N PRO A 237 9.60 -15.16 2.81
CA PRO A 237 10.98 -15.45 2.41
C PRO A 237 10.98 -16.40 1.20
N ILE A 238 10.39 -15.97 0.09
CA ILE A 238 10.27 -16.74 -1.15
C ILE A 238 11.13 -16.11 -2.23
N ASP A 239 11.70 -16.95 -3.07
CA ASP A 239 12.40 -16.53 -4.28
C ASP A 239 11.49 -15.65 -5.14
N GLY A 240 11.97 -14.43 -5.44
CA GLY A 240 11.25 -13.46 -6.26
C GLY A 240 10.67 -12.26 -5.49
N VAL A 241 10.63 -12.29 -4.16
CA VAL A 241 10.32 -11.11 -3.33
C VAL A 241 11.62 -10.42 -2.94
N ARG A 242 11.72 -9.11 -3.20
CA ARG A 242 12.89 -8.30 -2.84
C ARG A 242 12.45 -7.05 -2.10
N LEU A 243 13.17 -6.72 -1.04
CA LEU A 243 13.06 -5.44 -0.35
C LEU A 243 14.20 -4.55 -0.82
N ILE A 244 13.88 -3.35 -1.29
CA ILE A 244 14.88 -2.35 -1.71
C ILE A 244 14.72 -1.17 -0.78
N ASN A 245 15.75 -0.89 0.02
CA ASN A 245 15.83 0.33 0.80
C ASN A 245 16.33 1.46 -0.11
N LEU A 246 15.53 2.51 -0.29
CA LEU A 246 15.88 3.64 -1.15
C LEU A 246 16.93 4.56 -0.52
N ASP A 247 17.01 4.61 0.81
CA ASP A 247 17.98 5.41 1.56
C ASP A 247 19.33 4.69 1.69
N ALA A 248 19.31 3.35 1.67
CA ALA A 248 20.50 2.50 1.73
C ALA A 248 20.48 1.38 0.65
N PRO A 249 20.61 1.74 -0.65
CA PRO A 249 20.43 0.79 -1.76
C PRO A 249 21.51 -0.30 -1.87
N ALA A 250 22.59 -0.21 -1.09
CA ALA A 250 23.73 -1.13 -1.14
C ALA A 250 23.58 -2.39 -0.28
N HIS A 251 22.53 -2.49 0.55
CA HIS A 251 22.33 -3.64 1.42
C HIS A 251 21.06 -4.42 1.05
N ASP A 252 21.24 -5.59 0.44
CA ASP A 252 20.25 -6.67 0.52
C ASP A 252 20.20 -7.11 1.99
N GLN A 253 19.40 -6.42 2.80
CA GLN A 253 19.24 -6.77 4.21
C GLN A 253 18.27 -7.95 4.32
N PRO A 254 18.62 -8.98 5.10
CA PRO A 254 17.68 -10.05 5.42
C PRO A 254 16.54 -9.47 6.27
N PHE A 255 15.39 -9.23 5.65
CA PHE A 255 14.17 -8.76 6.32
C PHE A 255 13.35 -9.91 6.95
N ALA A 256 13.67 -11.15 6.59
CA ALA A 256 12.95 -12.32 7.08
C ALA A 256 13.26 -12.58 8.57
N ASN A 257 12.21 -12.85 9.35
CA ASN A 257 12.26 -13.18 10.78
C ASN A 257 12.71 -12.06 11.73
N GLN A 258 12.68 -10.81 11.31
CA GLN A 258 12.96 -9.67 12.18
C GLN A 258 11.72 -9.25 12.99
N SER A 259 11.94 -8.74 14.21
CA SER A 259 10.87 -8.11 14.99
C SER A 259 10.46 -6.76 14.37
N LEU A 260 9.36 -6.18 14.85
CA LEU A 260 8.92 -4.87 14.35
C LEU A 260 9.94 -3.78 14.72
N GLU A 261 10.51 -3.93 15.91
CA GLU A 261 11.54 -3.10 16.48
C GLU A 261 12.83 -3.21 15.69
N ASP A 262 13.28 -4.43 15.37
CA ASP A 262 14.49 -4.64 14.56
C ASP A 262 14.34 -4.03 13.16
N ILE A 263 13.16 -4.14 12.55
CA ILE A 263 12.89 -3.52 11.23
C ILE A 263 12.91 -2.00 11.34
N ALA A 264 12.23 -1.44 12.33
CA ALA A 264 12.19 0.00 12.52
C ALA A 264 13.60 0.56 12.75
N GLU A 265 14.44 -0.12 13.53
CA GLU A 265 15.82 0.30 13.81
C GLU A 265 16.76 0.07 12.62
N SER A 266 16.80 -1.14 12.06
CA SER A 266 17.81 -1.52 11.05
C SER A 266 17.46 -1.14 9.60
N VAL A 267 16.16 -1.08 9.28
CA VAL A 267 15.68 -0.78 7.92
C VAL A 267 15.20 0.66 7.83
N GLN A 268 14.51 1.16 8.87
CA GLN A 268 13.88 2.49 8.85
C GLN A 268 14.66 3.56 9.64
N ASP A 269 15.81 3.20 10.22
CA ASP A 269 16.70 4.10 10.97
C ASP A 269 16.00 4.81 12.15
N VAL A 270 15.06 4.11 12.81
CA VAL A 270 14.35 4.59 13.99
C VAL A 270 15.08 4.11 15.25
N GLU A 271 15.78 5.02 15.93
CA GLU A 271 16.52 4.70 17.15
C GLU A 271 15.58 4.37 18.33
N MET A 272 15.81 3.23 19.01
CA MET A 272 15.03 2.75 20.16
C MET A 272 13.50 2.77 19.93
N PRO A 273 12.95 2.05 18.93
CA PRO A 273 11.54 2.11 18.54
C PRO A 273 10.58 1.62 19.64
N GLN A 274 11.07 0.80 20.58
CA GLN A 274 10.35 0.31 21.75
C GLN A 274 10.11 1.38 22.83
N ARG A 275 10.72 2.56 22.71
CA ARG A 275 10.62 3.65 23.68
C ARG A 275 9.95 4.86 23.05
N SER A 276 9.14 5.57 23.84
CA SER A 276 8.57 6.83 23.40
C SER A 276 9.67 7.88 23.27
N GLN A 277 9.50 8.83 22.34
CA GLN A 277 10.39 9.98 22.16
C GLN A 277 10.60 10.76 23.47
N ARG A 278 9.57 10.80 24.31
CA ARG A 278 9.64 11.39 25.64
C ARG A 278 10.56 10.61 26.59
N TRP A 279 10.45 9.28 26.62
CA TRP A 279 11.35 8.45 27.42
C TRP A 279 12.81 8.63 26.98
N GLN A 280 13.05 8.71 25.67
CA GLN A 280 14.39 8.99 25.12
C GLN A 280 14.89 10.38 25.54
N SER A 281 14.01 11.39 25.51
CA SER A 281 14.33 12.75 25.99
C SER A 281 14.66 12.77 27.49
N MET A 282 13.93 12.00 28.30
CA MET A 282 14.20 11.84 29.73
C MET A 282 15.52 11.13 29.98
N LEU A 283 15.80 10.05 29.24
CA LEU A 283 17.07 9.33 29.34
C LEU A 283 18.24 10.25 29.00
N LYS A 284 18.17 10.98 27.87
CA LYS A 284 19.20 11.92 27.47
C LYS A 284 19.42 13.03 28.49
N ALA A 285 18.35 13.62 29.03
CA ALA A 285 18.44 14.63 30.09
C ALA A 285 19.08 14.05 31.37
N ALA A 286 18.77 12.81 31.73
CA ALA A 286 19.36 12.12 32.86
C ALA A 286 20.85 11.81 32.62
N GLU A 287 21.22 11.31 31.43
CA GLU A 287 22.61 11.06 31.04
C GLU A 287 23.44 12.35 31.07
N GLU A 288 22.93 13.45 30.50
CA GLU A 288 23.56 14.77 30.55
C GLU A 288 23.77 15.23 32.01
N TYR A 289 22.75 15.10 32.85
CA TYR A 289 22.82 15.45 34.27
C TYR A 289 23.86 14.60 35.03
N TYR A 290 23.82 13.27 34.89
CA TYR A 290 24.75 12.37 35.58
C TYR A 290 26.17 12.41 35.02
N ALA A 291 26.36 12.78 33.75
CA ALA A 291 27.67 13.04 33.17
C ALA A 291 28.30 14.29 33.80
N VAL A 292 27.53 15.37 33.95
CA VAL A 292 27.99 16.59 34.64
C VAL A 292 28.29 16.33 36.12
N LEU A 293 27.48 15.52 36.81
CA LEU A 293 27.76 15.13 38.19
C LEU A 293 29.02 14.27 38.37
N ARG A 294 29.32 13.38 37.41
CA ARG A 294 30.53 12.55 37.43
C ARG A 294 31.79 13.33 37.09
N ASP A 295 31.70 14.34 36.23
CA ASP A 295 32.82 15.17 35.79
C ASP A 295 33.03 16.39 36.71
N ALA A 296 33.00 16.16 38.03
CA ALA A 296 33.01 17.17 39.11
C ALA A 296 34.31 17.98 39.25
N LYS A 297 35.13 18.08 38.19
CA LYS A 297 36.28 18.98 38.09
C LYS A 297 36.03 20.02 36.99
N GLY A 298 35.31 21.09 37.34
CA GLY A 298 35.42 22.37 36.62
C GLY A 298 34.15 22.98 36.00
N LYS A 299 32.94 22.47 36.27
CA LYS A 299 31.69 23.08 35.76
C LYS A 299 30.95 23.91 36.80
N THR A 300 30.27 24.97 36.33
CA THR A 300 29.59 25.96 37.17
C THR A 300 28.30 25.41 37.79
N PRO A 301 27.91 25.85 39.00
CA PRO A 301 26.68 25.43 39.67
C PRO A 301 25.39 25.61 38.84
N ASP A 302 25.38 26.61 37.95
CA ASP A 302 24.24 26.93 37.08
C ASP A 302 23.96 25.86 36.02
N ASP A 303 24.99 25.20 35.49
CA ASP A 303 24.82 24.15 34.48
C ASP A 303 24.16 22.89 35.07
N VAL A 304 24.52 22.56 36.32
CA VAL A 304 23.91 21.47 37.09
C VAL A 304 22.45 21.77 37.40
N ALA A 305 22.15 22.99 37.83
CA ALA A 305 20.79 23.44 38.14
C ALA A 305 19.88 23.42 36.89
N ARG A 306 20.39 23.88 35.74
CA ARG A 306 19.66 23.88 34.47
C ARG A 306 19.30 22.46 34.01
N LEU A 307 20.24 21.53 34.07
CA LEU A 307 20.01 20.14 33.66
C LEU A 307 19.07 19.41 34.62
N LYS A 308 19.19 19.66 35.93
CA LYS A 308 18.26 19.16 36.94
C LYS A 308 16.83 19.65 36.67
N ASN A 309 16.66 20.96 36.46
CA ASN A 309 15.34 21.55 36.15
C ASN A 309 14.73 20.95 34.87
N ARG A 310 15.54 20.70 33.85
CA ARG A 310 15.09 20.05 32.60
C ARG A 310 14.67 18.59 32.82
N LEU A 311 15.39 17.85 33.65
CA LEU A 311 15.04 16.48 34.02
C LEU A 311 13.74 16.45 34.85
N ASP A 312 13.62 17.34 35.82
CA ASP A 312 12.44 17.48 36.67
C ASP A 312 11.21 17.89 35.85
N GLU A 313 11.36 18.79 34.87
CA GLU A 313 10.33 19.17 33.88
C GLU A 313 9.73 17.99 33.13
N LEU A 314 10.60 17.13 32.58
CA LEU A 314 10.18 15.99 31.78
C LEU A 314 9.56 14.88 32.65
N THR A 315 9.90 14.84 33.94
CA THR A 315 9.45 13.85 34.92
C THR A 315 8.13 14.24 35.61
N LEU A 316 7.90 15.54 35.84
CA LEU A 316 6.79 16.11 36.63
C LEU A 316 5.39 15.57 36.32
N PRO A 317 4.94 15.44 35.05
CA PRO A 317 3.54 15.15 34.79
C PRO A 317 3.14 13.69 35.04
N PHE A 318 4.09 12.80 35.38
CA PHE A 318 3.85 11.35 35.47
C PHE A 318 4.63 10.66 36.59
N SER A 319 5.05 11.39 37.63
CA SER A 319 5.51 10.72 38.86
C SER A 319 4.32 10.00 39.50
N ASP A 320 4.40 8.68 39.63
CA ASP A 320 3.38 7.87 40.31
C ASP A 320 3.26 8.20 41.81
N ASP A 321 4.17 9.02 42.33
CA ASP A 321 4.14 9.61 43.67
C ASP A 321 3.60 11.06 43.63
N PRO A 322 2.38 11.32 44.13
CA PRO A 322 1.79 12.65 44.20
C PRO A 322 2.54 13.62 45.13
N ALA A 323 3.22 13.11 46.17
CA ALA A 323 4.00 13.93 47.09
C ALA A 323 5.29 14.41 46.41
N TYR A 324 5.92 13.55 45.60
CA TYR A 324 7.07 13.93 44.79
C TYR A 324 6.70 14.97 43.72
N GLN A 325 5.53 14.85 43.07
CA GLN A 325 5.02 15.88 42.17
C GLN A 325 4.78 17.23 42.88
N ALA A 326 4.19 17.20 44.07
CA ALA A 326 3.92 18.40 44.85
C ALA A 326 5.23 19.07 45.32
N LEU A 327 6.22 18.28 45.72
CA LEU A 327 7.56 18.75 46.10
C LEU A 327 8.25 19.45 44.93
N LEU A 328 8.31 18.81 43.76
CA LEU A 328 8.92 19.39 42.56
C LEU A 328 8.20 20.66 42.08
N LYS A 329 6.87 20.73 42.20
CA LYS A 329 6.10 21.96 41.93
C LYS A 329 6.45 23.06 42.95
N SER A 330 6.56 22.73 44.23
CA SER A 330 6.92 23.68 45.28
C SER A 330 8.35 24.22 45.12
N GLU A 331 9.32 23.37 44.76
CA GLU A 331 10.70 23.76 44.52
C GLU A 331 10.82 24.71 43.32
N ARG A 332 10.01 24.54 42.26
CA ARG A 332 9.96 25.44 41.10
C ARG A 332 9.36 26.80 41.42
N VAL A 333 8.32 26.84 42.27
CA VAL A 333 7.74 28.09 42.78
C VAL A 333 8.76 28.85 43.62
N ALA A 334 9.53 28.15 44.47
CA ALA A 334 10.60 28.74 45.27
C ALA A 334 11.79 29.24 44.43
N ALA A 335 12.07 28.59 43.29
CA ALA A 335 13.11 28.98 42.34
C ALA A 335 12.68 30.06 41.31
N GLY A 336 11.41 30.49 41.33
CA GLY A 336 10.90 31.56 40.45
C GLY A 336 10.64 31.17 38.99
N LEU A 337 10.50 29.87 38.68
CA LEU A 337 10.45 29.34 37.31
C LEU A 337 9.02 29.13 36.74
N ASN A 338 8.03 29.91 37.17
CA ASN A 338 6.67 29.80 36.65
C ASN A 338 6.55 30.42 35.24
N GLY A 339 6.63 29.59 34.20
CA GLY A 339 6.01 29.87 32.91
C GLY A 339 4.62 29.24 32.87
N GLU A 340 3.59 30.07 32.70
CA GLU A 340 2.21 29.62 32.51
C GLU A 340 2.13 28.71 31.27
N VAL A 341 1.67 27.47 31.45
CA VAL A 341 1.23 26.59 30.35
C VAL A 341 -0.26 26.40 30.53
N HIS A 342 -1.04 27.14 29.74
CA HIS A 342 -2.46 26.90 29.51
C HIS A 342 -2.66 25.88 28.40
#